data_AF-A0A6J5UDJ1-F1
#
_entry.id   AF-A0A6J5UDJ1-F1
#
_cell.length_a   1.000
_cell.length_b   1.000
_cell.length_c   1.000
_cell.angle_alpha   90.00
_cell.angle_beta   90.00
_cell.angle_gamma   90.00
#
_symmetry.space_group_name_H-M   'P 1'
#
loop_
_entity.id
_entity.type
_entity.pdbx_description
1 polymer ?
#
loop_
_entity_poly.entity_id
_entity_poly.type
_entity_poly.pdbx_seq_one_letter_code
_entity_poly.pdbx_strand_id
1 'polypeptide(L)'
;MENGKAENDCPEQSVIRRLSSADKISLRDIARERVDIISEKMHHLPDEFQEELKNNLRVILDGNGGSQQREEFFILQKLVQSRTDLTAKTLIRAHRVQLEILVAINTGILAFLHPNISLSQTSLIEVFVYKRCRNIACQNQIPADDCTCEICTKRNGFCNLCMCVVCNKFDFEVNTCRWVGCDLCSHWTHTDCAIRDGLICMGASGKSGSGPSEMLFRCRACNRTSELLGWVKDVFQHCAPAWDREALTRELDFVSRIFMEVTTLEGKNSSGSYLLYEELEVDSPKSLENGESGRLIAPQEACNRIAEVVQEAIRKMEMVADEKMRMYKKARMAVEACDRELQDKGREVQELKLERQKKKVQIEELEKIVRLKHAEADMFQLKANEAKREAERLQRIALAKSDKSEEEYASSYLKQRLSEAEAEKQYLFEKIKLQESSRASQSSGGGGDPSQLLMYSKMHDMLYNAPPKADCLPNERHPFRKNP
;
A
#
# COMPACT_ATOMS: atom_id res chain seq x y z
N MET A 1 -50.11 -35.17 19.46
CA MET A 1 -49.39 -34.22 18.60
C MET A 1 -48.57 -33.38 19.58
N GLU A 2 -47.26 -33.40 19.62
CA GLU A 2 -46.27 -33.33 18.54
C GLU A 2 -44.98 -34.10 18.88
N ASN A 3 -44.29 -34.53 17.83
CA ASN A 3 -42.93 -35.07 17.83
C ASN A 3 -41.92 -33.93 18.05
N GLY A 4 -41.10 -34.01 19.09
CA GLY A 4 -39.87 -33.22 19.22
C GLY A 4 -38.66 -34.08 18.80
N LYS A 5 -38.22 -33.95 17.55
CA LYS A 5 -36.92 -34.47 17.08
C LYS A 5 -35.82 -33.50 17.50
N ALA A 6 -34.77 -34.06 18.09
CA ALA A 6 -33.53 -33.37 18.39
C ALA A 6 -32.78 -33.01 17.11
N GLU A 7 -32.40 -31.74 16.96
CA GLU A 7 -31.36 -31.31 16.03
C GLU A 7 -30.09 -30.99 16.84
N ASN A 8 -29.04 -31.76 16.54
CA ASN A 8 -27.67 -31.54 16.98
C ASN A 8 -27.07 -30.46 16.06
N ASP A 9 -27.04 -29.21 16.52
CA ASP A 9 -26.22 -28.17 15.89
C ASP A 9 -24.81 -28.24 16.44
N CYS A 10 -23.92 -28.86 15.67
CA CYS A 10 -22.48 -28.76 15.85
C CYS A 10 -22.01 -27.47 15.17
N PRO A 11 -21.46 -26.47 15.89
CA PRO A 11 -20.90 -25.31 15.23
C PRO A 11 -19.64 -25.74 14.46
N GLU A 12 -19.67 -25.58 13.14
CA GLU A 12 -18.51 -25.71 12.28
C GLU A 12 -17.39 -24.80 12.79
N GLN A 13 -16.36 -25.40 13.38
CA GLN A 13 -15.11 -24.74 13.65
C GLN A 13 -14.48 -24.32 12.31
N SER A 14 -14.55 -23.03 12.00
CA SER A 14 -13.72 -22.41 10.98
C SER A 14 -12.25 -22.64 11.35
N VAL A 15 -11.62 -23.57 10.65
CA VAL A 15 -10.20 -23.88 10.80
C VAL A 15 -9.41 -22.69 10.28
N ILE A 16 -9.09 -21.74 11.16
CA ILE A 16 -8.08 -20.71 10.91
C ILE A 16 -6.75 -21.45 10.77
N ARG A 17 -6.37 -21.74 9.53
CA ARG A 17 -5.08 -22.31 9.17
C ARG A 17 -4.01 -21.27 9.50
N ARG A 18 -3.47 -21.31 10.73
CA ARG A 18 -2.36 -20.46 11.16
C ARG A 18 -1.14 -20.75 10.28
N LEU A 19 -0.91 -19.92 9.27
CA LEU A 19 0.32 -19.92 8.48
C LEU A 19 1.51 -19.66 9.43
N SER A 20 2.56 -20.47 9.28
CA SER A 20 3.82 -20.27 10.01
C SER A 20 4.42 -18.91 9.63
N SER A 21 5.08 -18.21 10.56
CA SER A 21 5.71 -16.91 10.30
C SER A 21 6.78 -16.97 9.21
N ALA A 22 7.32 -18.15 8.91
CA ALA A 22 8.29 -18.41 7.85
C ALA A 22 7.69 -18.42 6.42
N ASP A 23 6.37 -18.57 6.28
CA ASP A 23 5.68 -18.64 4.98
C ASP A 23 5.09 -17.29 4.55
N LYS A 24 5.26 -16.24 5.35
CA LYS A 24 4.72 -14.91 5.06
C LYS A 24 5.62 -14.18 4.05
N ILE A 25 5.05 -13.82 2.91
CA ILE A 25 5.69 -12.94 1.91
C ILE A 25 5.49 -11.49 2.32
N SER A 26 6.52 -10.65 2.22
CA SER A 26 6.44 -9.19 2.39
C SER A 26 6.53 -8.43 1.06
N LEU A 27 6.19 -7.12 1.07
CA LEU A 27 6.36 -6.24 -0.09
C LEU A 27 7.83 -6.15 -0.54
N ARG A 28 8.78 -6.21 0.41
CA ARG A 28 10.21 -6.22 0.11
C ARG A 28 10.64 -7.50 -0.61
N ASP A 29 10.06 -8.64 -0.22
CA ASP A 29 10.31 -9.91 -0.91
C ASP A 29 9.79 -9.87 -2.35
N ILE A 30 8.58 -9.33 -2.55
CA ILE A 30 8.01 -9.14 -3.90
C ILE A 30 8.91 -8.25 -4.76
N ALA A 31 9.43 -7.17 -4.19
CA ALA A 31 10.31 -6.23 -4.91
C ALA A 31 11.67 -6.85 -5.25
N ARG A 32 12.26 -7.64 -4.33
CA ARG A 32 13.65 -8.14 -4.43
C ARG A 32 13.77 -9.50 -5.11
N GLU A 33 12.89 -10.44 -4.80
CA GLU A 33 13.03 -11.85 -5.18
C GLU A 33 12.56 -12.13 -6.60
N ARG A 34 13.04 -13.24 -7.17
CA ARG A 34 12.69 -13.65 -8.53
C ARG A 34 11.18 -13.87 -8.69
N VAL A 35 10.69 -13.59 -9.91
CA VAL A 35 9.26 -13.66 -10.22
C VAL A 35 8.68 -15.05 -9.96
N ASP A 36 9.38 -16.10 -10.37
CA ASP A 36 8.95 -17.50 -10.23
C ASP A 36 8.79 -17.93 -8.77
N ILE A 37 9.75 -17.60 -7.90
CA ILE A 37 9.72 -17.95 -6.48
C ILE A 37 8.51 -17.32 -5.77
N ILE A 38 8.30 -16.02 -5.99
CA ILE A 38 7.17 -15.30 -5.36
C ILE A 38 5.84 -15.75 -5.96
N SER A 39 5.80 -15.99 -7.28
CA SER A 39 4.61 -16.51 -7.96
C SER A 39 4.18 -17.84 -7.34
N GLU A 40 5.10 -18.80 -7.19
CA GLU A 40 4.82 -20.09 -6.55
C GLU A 40 4.30 -19.94 -5.12
N LYS A 41 4.96 -19.12 -4.29
CA LYS A 41 4.50 -18.87 -2.92
C LYS A 41 3.12 -18.22 -2.88
N MET A 42 2.82 -17.29 -3.79
CA MET A 42 1.52 -16.62 -3.85
C MET A 42 0.36 -17.56 -4.19
N HIS A 43 0.56 -18.58 -5.02
CA HIS A 43 -0.50 -19.56 -5.33
C HIS A 43 -0.95 -20.36 -4.10
N HIS A 44 -0.13 -20.43 -3.05
CA HIS A 44 -0.44 -21.15 -1.81
C HIS A 44 -0.99 -20.23 -0.71
N LEU A 45 -1.03 -18.91 -0.94
CA LEU A 45 -1.49 -17.92 0.04
C LEU A 45 -2.99 -17.61 -0.14
N PRO A 46 -3.76 -17.52 0.95
CA PRO A 46 -5.16 -17.10 0.90
C PRO A 46 -5.34 -15.69 0.30
N ASP A 47 -6.45 -15.47 -0.40
CA ASP A 47 -6.78 -14.19 -1.04
C ASP A 47 -6.81 -13.02 -0.04
N GLU A 48 -7.25 -13.28 1.20
CA GLU A 48 -7.25 -12.28 2.29
C GLU A 48 -5.86 -11.69 2.54
N PHE A 49 -4.82 -12.53 2.53
CA PHE A 49 -3.44 -12.10 2.73
C PHE A 49 -2.90 -11.36 1.50
N GLN A 50 -3.35 -11.74 0.30
CA GLN A 50 -2.99 -11.04 -0.92
C GLN A 50 -3.57 -9.61 -0.95
N GLU A 51 -4.82 -9.44 -0.49
CA GLU A 51 -5.42 -8.11 -0.32
C GLU A 51 -4.77 -7.33 0.84
N GLU A 52 -4.34 -8.00 1.92
CA GLU A 52 -3.53 -7.36 2.97
C GLU A 52 -2.24 -6.77 2.41
N LEU A 53 -1.53 -7.49 1.52
CA LEU A 53 -0.33 -6.98 0.84
C LEU A 53 -0.64 -5.73 -0.01
N LYS A 54 -1.74 -5.75 -0.77
CA LYS A 54 -2.16 -4.56 -1.53
C LYS A 54 -2.49 -3.40 -0.62
N ASN A 55 -3.22 -3.62 0.47
CA ASN A 55 -3.56 -2.60 1.46
C ASN A 55 -2.31 -1.99 2.09
N ASN A 56 -1.34 -2.82 2.47
CA ASN A 56 -0.06 -2.35 3.03
C ASN A 56 0.67 -1.44 2.04
N LEU A 57 0.65 -1.76 0.74
CA LEU A 57 1.24 -0.90 -0.29
C LEU A 57 0.42 0.37 -0.53
N ARG A 58 -0.92 0.31 -0.50
CA ARG A 58 -1.80 1.49 -0.61
C ARG A 58 -1.45 2.51 0.48
N VAL A 59 -1.31 2.05 1.73
CA VAL A 59 -0.91 2.89 2.88
C VAL A 59 0.46 3.55 2.68
N ILE A 60 1.44 2.83 2.11
CA ILE A 60 2.77 3.37 1.81
C ILE A 60 2.68 4.45 0.71
N LEU A 61 1.90 4.21 -0.33
CA LEU A 61 1.75 5.10 -1.49
C LEU A 61 0.90 6.35 -1.21
N ASP A 62 -0.09 6.27 -0.31
CA ASP A 62 -0.92 7.40 0.10
C ASP A 62 -0.10 8.51 0.77
N GLY A 63 1.06 8.19 1.35
CA GLY A 63 2.02 9.17 1.87
C GLY A 63 1.55 9.96 3.10
N ASN A 64 0.41 9.57 3.69
CA ASN A 64 -0.20 10.22 4.85
C ASN A 64 0.49 9.89 6.19
N GLY A 65 1.33 8.85 6.25
CA GLY A 65 2.05 8.41 7.47
C GLY A 65 3.47 8.96 7.63
N GLY A 66 3.79 10.09 7.00
CA GLY A 66 5.02 10.84 7.28
C GLY A 66 6.26 10.41 6.48
N SER A 67 7.46 10.77 6.97
CA SER A 67 8.73 10.54 6.27
C SER A 67 9.10 9.06 6.10
N GLN A 68 8.72 8.21 7.06
CA GLN A 68 9.04 6.78 7.05
C GLN A 68 8.39 6.05 5.86
N GLN A 69 7.13 6.33 5.54
CA GLN A 69 6.45 5.70 4.41
C GLN A 69 7.04 6.15 3.07
N ARG A 70 7.42 7.42 2.94
CA ARG A 70 8.11 7.93 1.74
C ARG A 70 9.45 7.26 1.52
N GLU A 71 10.20 7.04 2.61
CA GLU A 71 11.47 6.31 2.56
C GLU A 71 11.25 4.84 2.19
N GLU A 72 10.25 4.18 2.78
CA GLU A 72 9.92 2.79 2.44
C GLU A 72 9.51 2.65 0.96
N PHE A 73 8.67 3.55 0.45
CA PHE A 73 8.32 3.57 -0.97
C PHE A 73 9.56 3.72 -1.85
N PHE A 74 10.46 4.64 -1.51
CA PHE A 74 11.69 4.86 -2.25
C PHE A 74 12.59 3.60 -2.25
N ILE A 75 12.68 2.89 -1.12
CA ILE A 75 13.41 1.62 -1.03
C ILE A 75 12.78 0.57 -1.94
N LEU A 76 11.46 0.38 -1.88
CA LEU A 76 10.75 -0.58 -2.73
C LEU A 76 10.92 -0.27 -4.22
N GLN A 77 10.76 0.99 -4.61
CA GLN A 77 10.90 1.43 -5.99
C GLN A 77 12.33 1.20 -6.49
N LYS A 78 13.34 1.52 -5.67
CA LYS A 78 14.75 1.26 -6.00
C LYS A 78 15.04 -0.23 -6.19
N LEU A 79 14.50 -1.10 -5.34
CA LEU A 79 14.65 -2.56 -5.48
C LEU A 79 14.08 -3.04 -6.81
N VAL A 80 12.85 -2.64 -7.15
CA VAL A 80 12.20 -3.03 -8.41
C VAL A 80 12.97 -2.49 -9.62
N GLN A 81 13.39 -1.22 -9.60
CA GLN A 81 14.10 -0.60 -10.72
C GLN A 81 15.53 -1.16 -10.91
N SER A 82 16.16 -1.67 -9.84
CA SER A 82 17.49 -2.28 -9.92
C SER A 82 17.50 -3.66 -10.60
N ARG A 83 16.32 -4.25 -10.81
CA ARG A 83 16.19 -5.61 -11.31
C ARG A 83 16.14 -5.68 -12.82
N THR A 84 17.17 -6.28 -13.41
CA THR A 84 17.27 -6.52 -14.86
C THR A 84 16.51 -7.77 -15.32
N ASP A 85 16.14 -8.66 -14.41
CA ASP A 85 15.39 -9.88 -14.71
C ASP A 85 13.89 -9.60 -14.98
N LEU A 86 13.39 -8.42 -14.60
CA LEU A 86 12.01 -7.99 -14.83
C LEU A 86 11.80 -7.56 -16.29
N THR A 87 11.43 -8.53 -17.13
CA THR A 87 11.15 -8.35 -18.56
C THR A 87 9.74 -8.83 -18.88
N ALA A 88 9.21 -8.46 -20.05
CA ALA A 88 7.89 -8.95 -20.47
C ALA A 88 7.79 -10.49 -20.47
N LYS A 89 8.89 -11.18 -20.80
CA LYS A 89 8.97 -12.65 -20.81
C LYS A 89 8.95 -13.28 -19.42
N THR A 90 9.51 -12.61 -18.40
CA THR A 90 9.49 -13.14 -17.03
C THR A 90 8.20 -12.76 -16.31
N LEU A 91 7.69 -11.55 -16.53
CA LEU A 91 6.46 -11.05 -15.90
C LEU A 91 5.19 -11.79 -16.35
N ILE A 92 5.18 -12.43 -17.53
CA ILE A 92 4.05 -13.28 -17.95
C ILE A 92 3.82 -14.46 -17.00
N ARG A 93 4.85 -14.87 -16.25
CA ARG A 93 4.78 -15.96 -15.25
C ARG A 93 4.46 -15.46 -13.84
N ALA A 94 4.34 -14.14 -13.66
CA ALA A 94 4.04 -13.55 -12.36
C ALA A 94 2.61 -13.88 -11.95
N HIS A 95 2.40 -14.07 -10.65
CA HIS A 95 1.06 -14.12 -10.09
C HIS A 95 0.34 -12.77 -10.33
N ARG A 96 -0.98 -12.78 -10.51
CA ARG A 96 -1.75 -11.57 -10.88
C ARG A 96 -1.57 -10.42 -9.89
N VAL A 97 -1.61 -10.71 -8.58
CA VAL A 97 -1.41 -9.73 -7.50
C VAL A 97 0.04 -9.27 -7.39
N GLN A 98 1.00 -10.17 -7.61
CA GLN A 98 2.42 -9.82 -7.68
C GLN A 98 2.67 -8.75 -8.73
N LEU A 99 2.08 -8.93 -9.92
CA LEU A 99 2.22 -8.01 -11.03
C LEU A 99 1.59 -6.63 -10.73
N GLU A 100 0.42 -6.58 -10.09
CA GLU A 100 -0.19 -5.31 -9.64
C GLU A 100 0.71 -4.56 -8.68
N ILE A 101 1.26 -5.28 -7.69
CA ILE A 101 2.17 -4.72 -6.71
C ILE A 101 3.44 -4.18 -7.38
N LEU A 102 4.04 -4.95 -8.30
CA LEU A 102 5.23 -4.52 -9.05
C LEU A 102 4.95 -3.29 -9.91
N VAL A 103 3.81 -3.25 -10.62
CA VAL A 103 3.39 -2.09 -11.43
C VAL A 103 3.13 -0.87 -10.55
N ALA A 104 2.43 -1.03 -9.42
CA ALA A 104 2.15 0.05 -8.49
C ALA A 104 3.44 0.62 -7.86
N ILE A 105 4.39 -0.24 -7.48
CA ILE A 105 5.71 0.19 -6.99
C ILE A 105 6.50 0.93 -8.07
N ASN A 106 6.55 0.38 -9.29
CA ASN A 106 7.33 0.99 -10.38
C ASN A 106 6.76 2.36 -10.78
N THR A 107 5.43 2.48 -10.84
CA THR A 107 4.76 3.70 -11.32
C THR A 107 4.46 4.72 -10.22
N GLY A 108 4.35 4.28 -8.96
CA GLY A 108 3.87 5.09 -7.84
C GLY A 108 2.38 5.39 -7.87
N ILE A 109 1.57 4.59 -8.58
CA ILE A 109 0.14 4.86 -8.80
C ILE A 109 -0.73 3.86 -8.03
N LEU A 110 -1.55 4.39 -7.11
CA LEU A 110 -2.48 3.62 -6.27
C LEU A 110 -3.56 2.88 -7.04
N ALA A 111 -4.02 3.46 -8.15
CA ALA A 111 -5.15 2.94 -8.90
C ALA A 111 -4.92 1.52 -9.46
N PHE A 112 -3.67 1.09 -9.67
CA PHE A 112 -3.35 -0.30 -10.04
C PHE A 112 -3.65 -1.32 -8.96
N LEU A 113 -3.82 -0.88 -7.71
CA LEU A 113 -4.22 -1.74 -6.60
C LEU A 113 -5.72 -1.69 -6.37
N HIS A 114 -6.50 -0.82 -7.02
CA HIS A 114 -7.90 -0.62 -6.67
C HIS A 114 -8.78 -1.81 -7.14
N PRO A 115 -9.70 -2.35 -6.31
CA PRO A 115 -10.50 -3.54 -6.67
C PRO A 115 -11.34 -3.36 -7.95
N ASN A 116 -11.84 -2.15 -8.19
CA ASN A 116 -12.67 -1.85 -9.37
C ASN A 116 -11.86 -1.62 -10.67
N ILE A 117 -10.53 -1.62 -10.59
CA ILE A 117 -9.66 -1.44 -11.76
C ILE A 117 -9.21 -2.82 -12.24
N SER A 118 -9.82 -3.31 -13.33
CA SER A 118 -9.49 -4.59 -13.94
C SER A 118 -8.73 -4.39 -15.26
N LEU A 119 -7.40 -4.40 -15.18
CA LEU A 119 -6.55 -4.45 -16.37
C LEU A 119 -6.16 -5.90 -16.70
N SER A 120 -5.95 -6.17 -17.99
CA SER A 120 -5.42 -7.46 -18.43
C SER A 120 -3.97 -7.64 -17.97
N GLN A 121 -3.53 -8.90 -17.82
CA GLN A 121 -2.13 -9.20 -17.48
C GLN A 121 -1.16 -8.60 -18.51
N THR A 122 -1.50 -8.67 -19.80
CA THR A 122 -0.73 -8.07 -20.89
C THR A 122 -0.61 -6.56 -20.74
N SER A 123 -1.72 -5.87 -20.44
CA SER A 123 -1.72 -4.41 -20.24
C SER A 123 -0.81 -4.00 -19.08
N LEU A 124 -0.84 -4.74 -17.96
CA LEU A 124 0.03 -4.48 -16.81
C LEU A 124 1.51 -4.69 -17.13
N ILE A 125 1.83 -5.75 -17.89
CA ILE A 125 3.19 -6.01 -18.36
C ILE A 125 3.67 -4.86 -19.25
N GLU A 126 2.84 -4.44 -20.22
CA GLU A 126 3.19 -3.34 -21.13
C GLU A 126 3.36 -2.01 -20.40
N VAL A 127 2.56 -1.72 -19.37
CA VAL A 127 2.76 -0.56 -18.50
C VAL A 127 4.09 -0.68 -17.76
N PHE A 128 4.41 -1.85 -17.21
CA PHE A 128 5.66 -2.08 -16.48
C PHE A 128 6.89 -1.84 -17.36
N VAL A 129 6.87 -2.35 -18.60
CA VAL A 129 7.98 -2.23 -19.56
C VAL A 129 7.91 -0.98 -20.44
N TYR A 130 7.09 0.01 -20.05
CA TYR A 130 6.99 1.30 -20.73
C TYR A 130 6.58 1.23 -22.21
N LYS A 131 5.70 0.30 -22.56
CA LYS A 131 5.06 0.17 -23.89
C LYS A 131 3.60 0.62 -23.92
N ARG A 132 2.99 0.80 -22.74
CA ARG A 132 1.64 1.32 -22.59
C ARG A 132 1.61 2.46 -21.57
N CYS A 133 0.76 3.45 -21.81
CA CYS A 133 0.57 4.57 -20.91
C CYS A 133 0.08 4.10 -19.53
N ARG A 134 0.72 4.60 -18.47
CA ARG A 134 0.36 4.31 -17.07
C ARG A 134 -0.91 5.03 -16.58
N ASN A 135 -1.44 5.98 -17.35
CA ASN A 135 -2.76 6.56 -17.06
C ASN A 135 -3.84 5.57 -17.51
N ILE A 136 -4.60 5.04 -16.54
CA ILE A 136 -5.63 4.01 -16.76
C ILE A 136 -6.79 4.53 -17.62
N ALA A 137 -7.00 5.85 -17.70
CA ALA A 137 -7.97 6.43 -18.63
C ALA A 137 -7.43 6.51 -20.08
N CYS A 138 -6.11 6.61 -20.25
CA CYS A 138 -5.47 6.79 -21.55
C CYS A 138 -5.16 5.45 -22.24
N GLN A 139 -4.44 4.55 -21.57
CA GLN A 139 -4.07 3.20 -22.03
C GLN A 139 -3.44 3.07 -23.44
N ASN A 140 -3.09 4.17 -24.10
CA ASN A 140 -2.47 4.15 -25.42
C ASN A 140 -1.13 3.43 -25.40
N GLN A 141 -0.76 2.83 -26.53
CA GLN A 141 0.61 2.39 -26.74
C GLN A 141 1.54 3.60 -26.78
N ILE A 142 2.76 3.45 -26.28
CA ILE A 142 3.75 4.52 -26.23
C ILE A 142 5.01 4.13 -27.02
N PRO A 143 5.57 5.05 -27.85
CA PRO A 143 5.09 6.40 -28.15
C PRO A 143 3.69 6.46 -28.78
N ALA A 144 2.85 7.40 -28.35
CA ALA A 144 1.52 7.54 -28.93
C ALA A 144 1.60 8.29 -30.27
N ASP A 145 0.67 7.97 -31.17
CA ASP A 145 0.63 8.48 -32.56
C ASP A 145 1.94 8.26 -33.34
N ASP A 146 2.69 7.21 -33.00
CA ASP A 146 4.00 6.88 -33.58
C ASP A 146 5.00 8.06 -33.53
N CYS A 147 4.89 8.91 -32.50
CA CYS A 147 5.76 10.07 -32.34
C CYS A 147 7.24 9.67 -32.19
N THR A 148 8.09 10.23 -33.06
CA THR A 148 9.53 9.92 -33.13
C THR A 148 10.43 10.94 -32.41
N CYS A 149 9.84 11.88 -31.66
CA CYS A 149 10.61 12.93 -30.99
C CYS A 149 11.51 12.37 -29.87
N GLU A 150 12.55 13.13 -29.51
CA GLU A 150 13.50 12.71 -28.46
C GLU A 150 12.83 12.49 -27.10
N ILE A 151 11.83 13.29 -26.76
CA ILE A 151 11.10 13.19 -25.49
C ILE A 151 10.32 11.87 -25.44
N CYS A 152 9.52 11.57 -26.47
CA CYS A 152 8.70 10.36 -26.53
C CYS A 152 9.53 9.07 -26.63
N THR A 153 10.69 9.13 -27.28
CA THR A 153 11.54 7.95 -27.51
C THR A 153 12.50 7.67 -26.35
N LYS A 154 13.04 8.70 -25.68
CA LYS A 154 14.04 8.52 -24.61
C LYS A 154 13.45 8.50 -23.20
N ARG A 155 12.27 9.09 -22.96
CA ARG A 155 11.66 9.11 -21.62
C ARG A 155 10.76 7.90 -21.41
N ASN A 156 11.26 6.95 -20.63
CA ASN A 156 10.51 5.75 -20.23
C ASN A 156 9.14 6.10 -19.66
N GLY A 157 8.09 5.56 -20.29
CA GLY A 157 6.72 5.68 -19.82
C GLY A 157 6.04 7.02 -20.13
N PHE A 158 6.69 7.93 -20.85
CA PHE A 158 6.11 9.20 -21.24
C PHE A 158 5.06 9.02 -22.35
N CYS A 159 3.90 9.66 -22.16
CA CYS A 159 2.82 9.69 -23.14
C CYS A 159 2.51 11.13 -23.52
N ASN A 160 2.80 11.52 -24.76
CA ASN A 160 2.54 12.88 -25.27
C ASN A 160 1.05 13.26 -25.21
N LEU A 161 0.13 12.29 -25.26
CA LEU A 161 -1.31 12.57 -25.23
C LEU A 161 -1.87 13.03 -23.87
N CYS A 162 -1.23 12.66 -22.76
CA CYS A 162 -1.81 12.93 -21.44
C CYS A 162 -0.79 13.36 -20.38
N MET A 163 0.51 13.42 -20.69
CA MET A 163 1.53 13.79 -19.72
C MET A 163 2.20 15.11 -20.09
N CYS A 164 2.47 15.91 -19.06
CA CYS A 164 3.19 17.17 -19.19
C CYS A 164 4.66 16.92 -19.56
N VAL A 165 5.14 17.55 -20.64
CA VAL A 165 6.54 17.46 -21.10
C VAL A 165 7.57 18.00 -20.10
N VAL A 166 7.15 18.76 -19.09
CA VAL A 166 8.05 19.29 -18.06
C VAL A 166 8.13 18.34 -16.87
N CYS A 167 7.00 17.97 -16.26
CA CYS A 167 7.00 17.19 -15.02
C CYS A 167 6.73 15.68 -15.20
N ASN A 168 6.43 15.22 -16.42
CA ASN A 168 6.03 13.83 -16.75
C ASN A 168 4.82 13.30 -15.96
N LYS A 169 4.05 14.19 -15.33
CA LYS A 169 2.80 13.86 -14.63
C LYS A 169 1.61 14.09 -15.54
N PHE A 170 0.54 13.36 -15.27
CA PHE A 170 -0.79 13.57 -15.83
C PHE A 170 -1.74 13.93 -14.70
N ASP A 171 -2.85 14.59 -15.05
CA ASP A 171 -4.02 14.72 -14.20
C ASP A 171 -5.26 14.29 -15.00
N PHE A 172 -6.43 14.45 -14.41
CA PHE A 172 -7.72 14.09 -15.03
C PHE A 172 -8.50 15.33 -15.47
N GLU A 173 -7.88 16.50 -15.45
CA GLU A 173 -8.51 17.74 -15.88
C GLU A 173 -8.51 17.77 -17.41
N VAL A 174 -9.69 17.93 -17.99
CA VAL A 174 -9.89 18.05 -19.43
C VAL A 174 -10.71 19.29 -19.70
N ASN A 175 -10.60 19.86 -20.90
CA ASN A 175 -11.36 21.06 -21.28
C ASN A 175 -11.07 22.24 -20.35
N THR A 176 -9.79 22.49 -20.03
CA THR A 176 -9.33 23.55 -19.13
C THR A 176 -8.12 24.29 -19.72
N CYS A 177 -7.90 25.53 -19.28
CA CYS A 177 -6.69 26.33 -19.49
C CYS A 177 -5.53 25.91 -18.57
N ARG A 178 -5.71 24.84 -17.78
CA ARG A 178 -4.65 24.21 -16.96
C ARG A 178 -3.58 23.54 -17.82
N TRP A 179 -3.89 23.23 -19.07
CA TRP A 179 -3.01 22.63 -20.04
C TRP A 179 -2.81 23.54 -21.25
N VAL A 180 -1.56 23.65 -21.70
CA VAL A 180 -1.16 24.33 -22.91
C VAL A 180 -0.61 23.30 -23.89
N GLY A 181 -1.22 23.25 -25.07
CA GLY A 181 -0.80 22.39 -26.18
C GLY A 181 0.09 23.14 -27.16
N CYS A 182 1.02 22.43 -27.79
CA CYS A 182 1.70 22.92 -28.98
C CYS A 182 0.87 22.57 -30.22
N ASP A 183 0.51 23.57 -31.02
CA ASP A 183 -0.25 23.45 -32.28
C ASP A 183 0.44 22.61 -33.36
N LEU A 184 1.78 22.48 -33.31
CA LEU A 184 2.55 21.75 -34.32
C LEU A 184 2.86 20.31 -33.97
N CYS A 185 3.19 20.02 -32.71
CA CYS A 185 3.65 18.70 -32.29
C CYS A 185 2.73 18.01 -31.29
N SER A 186 1.60 18.66 -30.94
CA SER A 186 0.56 18.14 -30.05
C SER A 186 1.09 17.61 -28.71
N HIS A 187 2.19 18.18 -28.23
CA HIS A 187 2.71 17.93 -26.89
C HIS A 187 2.10 18.91 -25.90
N TRP A 188 1.77 18.40 -24.72
CA TRP A 188 1.04 19.15 -23.70
C TRP A 188 1.94 19.49 -22.52
N THR A 189 1.67 20.64 -21.90
CA THR A 189 2.37 21.13 -20.71
C THR A 189 1.36 21.70 -19.75
N HIS A 190 1.46 21.39 -18.46
CA HIS A 190 0.69 22.13 -17.46
C HIS A 190 1.07 23.61 -17.51
N THR A 191 0.09 24.50 -17.45
CA THR A 191 0.29 25.96 -17.44
C THR A 191 1.25 26.37 -16.34
N ASP A 192 1.09 25.83 -15.12
CA ASP A 192 1.99 26.08 -13.99
C ASP A 192 3.44 25.63 -14.24
N CYS A 193 3.63 24.55 -15.00
CA CYS A 193 4.95 24.08 -15.37
C CYS A 193 5.56 24.98 -16.45
N ALA A 194 4.74 25.41 -17.43
CA ALA A 194 5.19 26.30 -18.49
C ALA A 194 5.62 27.67 -17.94
N ILE A 195 4.86 28.26 -17.02
CA ILE A 195 5.21 29.52 -16.34
C ILE A 195 6.50 29.36 -15.54
N ARG A 196 6.59 28.34 -14.67
CA ARG A 196 7.75 28.11 -13.80
C ARG A 196 9.05 27.87 -14.57
N ASP A 197 8.98 27.19 -15.71
CA ASP A 197 10.13 26.93 -16.58
C ASP A 197 10.41 28.08 -17.57
N GLY A 198 9.69 29.20 -17.50
CA GLY A 198 9.86 30.34 -18.40
C GLY A 198 9.57 30.03 -19.87
N LEU A 199 8.63 29.10 -20.12
CA LEU A 199 8.21 28.69 -21.46
C LEU A 199 7.13 29.60 -22.03
N ILE A 200 6.54 30.47 -21.22
CA ILE A 200 5.58 31.48 -21.66
C ILE A 200 6.27 32.84 -21.64
N CYS A 201 6.25 33.55 -22.76
CA CYS A 201 6.84 34.89 -22.84
C CYS A 201 6.19 35.76 -23.92
N MET A 202 6.36 37.07 -23.76
CA MET A 202 6.01 38.04 -24.80
C MET A 202 7.01 37.94 -25.96
N GLY A 203 6.50 37.83 -27.18
CA GLY A 203 7.32 37.77 -28.40
C GLY A 203 6.72 38.59 -29.54
N ALA A 204 7.54 38.86 -30.55
CA ALA A 204 7.07 39.54 -31.75
C ALA A 204 6.20 38.60 -32.59
N SER A 205 5.07 39.10 -33.07
CA SER A 205 4.18 38.36 -33.98
C SER A 205 4.95 37.89 -35.22
N GLY A 206 4.78 36.61 -35.59
CA GLY A 206 5.42 36.02 -36.77
C GLY A 206 4.93 36.61 -38.10
N LYS A 207 3.87 37.43 -38.06
CA LYS A 207 3.31 38.14 -39.21
C LYS A 207 3.65 39.63 -39.06
N SER A 208 4.65 40.09 -39.81
CA SER A 208 5.14 41.48 -39.91
C SER A 208 5.87 42.04 -38.67
N GLY A 209 7.10 42.50 -38.89
CA GLY A 209 8.01 43.03 -37.85
C GLY A 209 7.61 44.36 -37.20
N SER A 210 6.32 44.70 -37.22
CA SER A 210 5.72 45.89 -36.59
C SER A 210 4.35 45.57 -35.95
N GLY A 211 4.07 44.30 -35.64
CA GLY A 211 2.85 43.89 -34.92
C GLY A 211 2.97 44.07 -33.40
N PRO A 212 1.83 44.13 -32.68
CA PRO A 212 1.82 44.12 -31.22
C PRO A 212 2.51 42.86 -30.69
N SER A 213 3.17 42.97 -29.54
CA SER A 213 3.78 41.82 -28.87
C SER A 213 2.69 40.82 -28.48
N GLU A 214 2.82 39.57 -28.92
CA GLU A 214 1.90 38.47 -28.63
C GLU A 214 2.43 37.63 -27.47
N MET A 215 1.53 36.99 -26.72
CA MET A 215 1.93 36.06 -25.67
C MET A 215 2.13 34.66 -26.28
N LEU A 216 3.34 34.13 -26.16
CA LEU A 216 3.76 32.91 -26.86
C LEU A 216 4.15 31.82 -25.86
N PHE A 217 3.81 30.58 -26.20
CA PHE A 217 4.29 29.37 -25.52
C PHE A 217 5.38 28.69 -26.34
N ARG A 218 6.58 28.55 -25.80
CA ARG A 218 7.68 27.79 -26.39
C ARG A 218 7.62 26.33 -25.94
N CYS A 219 7.27 25.45 -26.86
CA CYS A 219 7.19 24.02 -26.61
C CYS A 219 8.57 23.41 -26.31
N ARG A 220 8.72 22.69 -25.19
CA ARG A 220 9.97 21.99 -24.83
C ARG A 220 10.33 20.84 -25.78
N ALA A 221 9.36 20.27 -26.50
CA ALA A 221 9.57 19.12 -27.38
C ALA A 221 10.14 19.52 -28.74
N CYS A 222 9.59 20.56 -29.37
CA CYS A 222 10.00 20.99 -30.71
C CYS A 222 10.69 22.37 -30.74
N ASN A 223 10.79 23.06 -29.61
CA ASN A 223 11.32 24.43 -29.46
C ASN A 223 10.62 25.50 -30.30
N ARG A 224 9.46 25.20 -30.88
CA ARG A 224 8.63 26.17 -31.60
C ARG A 224 7.69 26.89 -30.65
N THR A 225 7.26 28.07 -31.07
CA THR A 225 6.34 28.93 -30.34
C THR A 225 4.93 28.78 -30.88
N SER A 226 3.95 28.61 -30.00
CA SER A 226 2.52 28.62 -30.28
C SER A 226 1.90 29.86 -29.64
N GLU A 227 0.93 30.47 -30.31
CA GLU A 227 0.23 31.68 -29.84
C GLU A 227 -0.83 31.31 -28.78
N LEU A 228 -0.90 32.06 -27.68
CA LEU A 228 -1.71 31.68 -26.50
C LEU A 228 -3.08 32.34 -26.41
N LEU A 229 -3.28 33.53 -26.97
CA LEU A 229 -4.58 34.21 -26.94
C LEU A 229 -5.61 33.44 -27.76
N GLY A 230 -5.27 33.04 -28.98
CA GLY A 230 -6.09 32.19 -29.84
C GLY A 230 -6.38 30.85 -29.18
N TRP A 231 -5.36 30.21 -28.59
CA TRP A 231 -5.54 28.98 -27.83
C TRP A 231 -6.56 29.12 -26.69
N VAL A 232 -6.43 30.18 -25.87
CA VAL A 232 -7.37 30.47 -24.77
C VAL A 232 -8.77 30.77 -25.31
N LYS A 233 -8.89 31.56 -26.39
CA LYS A 233 -10.17 31.84 -27.05
C LYS A 233 -10.86 30.56 -27.49
N ASP A 234 -10.13 29.64 -28.13
CA ASP A 234 -10.67 28.36 -28.59
C ASP A 234 -11.14 27.49 -27.42
N VAL A 235 -10.37 27.42 -26.33
CA VAL A 235 -10.78 26.69 -25.12
C VAL A 235 -12.06 27.29 -24.53
N PHE A 236 -12.15 28.61 -24.37
CA PHE A 236 -13.36 29.25 -23.84
C PHE A 236 -14.56 29.05 -24.77
N GLN A 237 -14.38 29.16 -26.08
CA GLN A 237 -15.46 28.99 -27.04
C GLN A 237 -16.07 27.58 -27.02
N HIS A 238 -15.23 26.55 -26.90
CA HIS A 238 -15.68 25.15 -26.95
C HIS A 238 -16.06 24.58 -25.58
N CYS A 239 -15.41 25.02 -24.50
CA CYS A 239 -15.50 24.39 -23.20
C CYS A 239 -16.33 25.19 -22.18
N ALA A 240 -16.34 26.53 -22.27
CA ALA A 240 -17.04 27.36 -21.29
C ALA A 240 -18.55 27.07 -21.15
N PRO A 241 -19.30 26.67 -22.21
CA PRO A 241 -20.71 26.32 -22.07
C PRO A 241 -20.99 25.17 -21.09
N ALA A 242 -20.00 24.31 -20.83
CA ALA A 242 -20.12 23.17 -19.92
C ALA A 242 -19.57 23.45 -18.51
N TRP A 243 -18.99 24.63 -18.26
CA TRP A 243 -18.40 24.97 -16.97
C TRP A 243 -19.45 25.53 -16.01
N ASP A 244 -19.35 25.11 -14.74
CA ASP A 244 -20.02 25.79 -13.63
C ASP A 244 -19.27 27.06 -13.22
N ARG A 245 -19.83 27.80 -12.26
CA ARG A 245 -19.26 29.07 -11.77
C ARG A 245 -17.84 28.87 -11.22
N GLU A 246 -17.65 27.79 -10.48
CA GLU A 246 -16.40 27.46 -9.81
C GLU A 246 -15.32 27.11 -10.83
N ALA A 247 -15.64 26.30 -11.85
CA ALA A 247 -14.76 25.98 -12.96
C ALA A 247 -14.38 27.24 -13.75
N LEU A 248 -15.36 28.05 -14.15
CA LEU A 248 -15.09 29.31 -14.87
C LEU A 248 -14.15 30.24 -14.07
N THR A 249 -14.34 30.35 -12.76
CA THR A 249 -13.47 31.16 -11.88
C THR A 249 -12.04 30.62 -11.86
N ARG A 250 -11.86 29.29 -11.80
CA ARG A 250 -10.53 28.66 -11.86
C ARG A 250 -9.86 28.86 -13.22
N GLU A 251 -10.60 28.71 -14.31
CA GLU A 251 -10.05 28.91 -15.65
C GLU A 251 -9.64 30.36 -15.90
N LEU A 252 -10.42 31.33 -15.39
CA LEU A 252 -10.05 32.75 -15.42
C LEU A 252 -8.79 33.06 -14.59
N ASP A 253 -8.54 32.35 -13.50
CA ASP A 253 -7.27 32.46 -12.75
C ASP A 253 -6.09 31.98 -13.60
N PHE A 254 -6.22 30.84 -14.29
CA PHE A 254 -5.17 30.37 -15.22
C PHE A 254 -4.89 31.37 -16.33
N VAL A 255 -5.94 31.91 -16.96
CA VAL A 255 -5.80 32.96 -17.98
C VAL A 255 -5.09 34.17 -17.38
N SER A 256 -5.54 34.66 -16.22
CA SER A 256 -4.90 35.79 -15.55
C SER A 256 -3.41 35.52 -15.33
N ARG A 257 -3.03 34.34 -14.86
CA ARG A 257 -1.63 33.98 -14.61
C ARG A 257 -0.80 33.84 -15.89
N ILE A 258 -1.39 33.34 -16.98
CA ILE A 258 -0.74 33.32 -18.29
C ILE A 258 -0.39 34.74 -18.73
N PHE A 259 -1.29 35.72 -18.54
CA PHE A 259 -1.10 37.08 -19.04
C PHE A 259 -0.58 38.10 -17.99
N MET A 260 -0.43 37.72 -16.71
CA MET A 260 -0.02 38.64 -15.62
C MET A 260 1.50 38.90 -15.52
N GLU A 261 2.37 37.97 -15.95
CA GLU A 261 3.84 38.15 -15.85
C GLU A 261 4.40 39.30 -16.72
N VAL A 262 3.56 40.00 -17.47
CA VAL A 262 3.93 41.15 -18.32
C VAL A 262 4.01 42.48 -17.53
N THR A 263 3.69 42.50 -16.23
CA THR A 263 3.56 43.76 -15.46
C THR A 263 4.72 44.11 -14.53
N THR A 264 5.79 43.32 -14.44
CA THR A 264 6.84 43.53 -13.42
C THR A 264 8.06 44.33 -13.87
N LEU A 265 8.04 45.01 -15.02
CA LEU A 265 9.12 45.94 -15.39
C LEU A 265 8.75 47.42 -15.50
N GLU A 266 7.47 47.80 -15.50
CA GLU A 266 7.10 49.21 -15.36
C GLU A 266 5.85 49.34 -14.50
N GLY A 267 6.00 49.99 -13.35
CA GLY A 267 4.89 50.25 -12.45
C GLY A 267 3.85 51.14 -13.11
N LYS A 268 2.63 50.62 -13.30
CA LYS A 268 1.35 51.33 -13.16
C LYS A 268 0.17 50.40 -13.44
N ASN A 269 -0.73 50.40 -12.46
CA ASN A 269 -2.18 50.20 -12.53
C ASN A 269 -2.76 48.95 -13.20
N SER A 270 -3.44 48.19 -12.35
CA SER A 270 -4.46 47.19 -12.64
C SER A 270 -5.43 47.64 -13.74
N SER A 271 -5.28 47.12 -14.95
CA SER A 271 -6.29 47.21 -16.03
C SER A 271 -6.11 46.05 -17.04
N GLY A 272 -5.79 44.84 -16.58
CA GLY A 272 -5.64 43.66 -17.45
C GLY A 272 -6.93 42.88 -17.72
N SER A 273 -7.98 43.10 -16.93
CA SER A 273 -9.25 42.36 -17.04
C SER A 273 -10.21 42.92 -18.10
N TYR A 274 -9.97 44.12 -18.64
CA TYR A 274 -10.93 44.80 -19.51
C TYR A 274 -10.68 44.60 -21.01
N LEU A 275 -9.48 44.16 -21.41
CA LEU A 275 -9.10 44.07 -22.83
C LEU A 275 -9.62 42.81 -23.55
N LEU A 276 -10.21 41.86 -22.84
CA LEU A 276 -10.77 40.63 -23.45
C LEU A 276 -12.24 40.76 -23.86
N TYR A 277 -12.91 41.85 -23.48
CA TYR A 277 -14.32 42.10 -23.81
C TYR A 277 -14.52 42.99 -25.04
N GLU A 278 -13.48 43.64 -25.55
CA GLU A 278 -13.62 44.68 -26.58
C GLU A 278 -13.49 44.14 -28.02
N GLU A 279 -13.20 42.84 -28.21
CA GLU A 279 -13.08 42.20 -29.53
C GLU A 279 -14.31 41.39 -29.98
N LEU A 280 -15.46 41.56 -29.31
CA LEU A 280 -16.76 41.07 -29.81
C LEU A 280 -17.52 42.25 -30.44
N GLU A 281 -17.08 42.68 -31.63
CA GLU A 281 -17.86 43.60 -32.47
C GLU A 281 -19.15 42.91 -32.94
N VAL A 282 -20.26 43.37 -32.37
CA VAL A 282 -21.63 43.05 -32.80
C VAL A 282 -21.98 43.93 -34.00
N ASP A 283 -22.52 43.29 -35.03
CA ASP A 283 -22.98 43.84 -36.30
C ASP A 283 -23.63 45.25 -36.23
N SER A 284 -23.12 46.14 -37.07
CA SER A 284 -23.75 47.42 -37.41
C SER A 284 -25.00 47.19 -38.29
N PRO A 285 -26.20 47.70 -37.92
CA PRO A 285 -27.31 47.73 -38.84
C PRO A 285 -27.21 48.93 -39.79
N LYS A 286 -26.97 48.56 -41.05
CA LYS A 286 -27.26 49.24 -42.33
C LYS A 286 -28.15 50.50 -42.27
N SER A 287 -27.61 51.54 -42.90
CA SER A 287 -28.25 52.55 -43.76
C SER A 287 -29.79 52.62 -43.75
N LEU A 288 -30.30 53.78 -43.36
CA LEU A 288 -31.53 54.33 -43.95
C LEU A 288 -31.15 55.63 -44.67
N GLU A 289 -31.09 55.52 -46.01
CA GLU A 289 -31.19 56.67 -46.87
C GLU A 289 -32.53 57.36 -46.61
N ASN A 290 -32.51 58.67 -46.41
CA ASN A 290 -33.59 59.52 -46.87
C ASN A 290 -32.97 60.86 -47.27
N GLY A 291 -32.96 61.10 -48.58
CA GLY A 291 -32.53 62.37 -49.13
C GLY A 291 -33.51 63.46 -48.74
N GLU A 292 -33.01 64.55 -48.19
CA GLU A 292 -33.62 65.86 -48.38
C GLU A 292 -32.57 66.97 -48.33
N SER A 293 -32.63 67.76 -49.38
CA SER A 293 -31.77 68.88 -49.74
C SER A 293 -31.61 69.90 -48.61
N GLY A 294 -30.40 70.46 -48.50
CA GLY A 294 -30.00 71.41 -47.46
C GLY A 294 -31.00 72.54 -47.20
N ARG A 295 -31.53 72.58 -45.97
CA ARG A 295 -31.98 73.81 -45.30
C ARG A 295 -30.92 74.20 -44.29
N LEU A 296 -30.49 75.46 -44.33
CA LEU A 296 -29.68 76.08 -43.30
C LEU A 296 -30.50 76.11 -42.00
N ILE A 297 -30.11 75.31 -41.01
CA ILE A 297 -30.73 75.31 -39.68
C ILE A 297 -30.43 76.65 -39.02
N ALA A 298 -31.45 77.30 -38.44
CA ALA A 298 -31.25 78.55 -37.72
C ALA A 298 -30.29 78.31 -36.53
N PRO A 299 -29.30 79.19 -36.26
CA PRO A 299 -28.31 78.98 -35.20
C PRO A 299 -28.92 78.62 -33.83
N GLN A 300 -30.09 79.18 -33.51
CA GLN A 300 -30.81 78.89 -32.27
C GLN A 300 -31.30 77.42 -32.19
N GLU A 301 -31.74 76.86 -33.31
CA GLU A 301 -32.26 75.49 -33.38
C GLU A 301 -31.11 74.47 -33.35
N ALA A 302 -29.96 74.80 -33.95
CA ALA A 302 -28.74 74.01 -33.80
C ALA A 302 -28.24 74.00 -32.35
N CYS A 303 -28.22 75.16 -31.68
CA CYS A 303 -27.85 75.26 -30.26
C CYS A 303 -28.79 74.45 -29.34
N ASN A 304 -30.10 74.49 -29.59
CA ASN A 304 -31.08 73.72 -28.81
C ASN A 304 -30.88 72.21 -28.98
N ARG A 305 -30.65 71.73 -30.22
CA ARG A 305 -30.35 70.30 -30.47
C ARG A 305 -29.04 69.85 -29.81
N ILE A 306 -28.01 70.70 -29.80
CA ILE A 306 -26.76 70.42 -29.10
C ILE A 306 -27.00 70.34 -27.58
N ALA A 307 -27.78 71.26 -27.02
CA ALA A 307 -28.11 71.27 -25.60
C ALA A 307 -28.88 70.00 -25.18
N GLU A 308 -29.82 69.52 -26.00
CA GLU A 308 -30.55 68.28 -25.75
C GLU A 308 -29.63 67.05 -25.75
N VAL A 309 -28.72 66.94 -26.71
CA VAL A 309 -27.74 65.84 -26.79
C VAL A 309 -26.79 65.87 -25.60
N VAL A 310 -26.34 67.06 -25.18
CA VAL A 310 -25.48 67.24 -24.01
C VAL A 310 -26.23 66.86 -22.73
N GLN A 311 -27.49 67.28 -22.57
CA GLN A 311 -28.31 66.91 -21.41
C GLN A 311 -28.60 65.41 -21.35
N GLU A 312 -28.84 64.76 -22.50
CA GLU A 312 -29.01 63.32 -22.59
C GLU A 312 -27.72 62.56 -22.25
N ALA A 313 -26.56 63.07 -22.69
CA ALA A 313 -25.26 62.52 -22.33
C ALA A 313 -24.99 62.63 -20.82
N ILE A 314 -25.32 63.76 -20.20
CA ILE A 314 -25.21 63.96 -18.75
C ILE A 314 -26.11 62.97 -18.00
N ARG A 315 -27.39 62.82 -18.39
CA ARG A 315 -28.30 61.84 -17.77
C ARG A 315 -27.80 60.40 -17.88
N LYS A 316 -27.22 60.00 -19.01
CA LYS A 316 -26.61 58.67 -19.17
C LYS A 316 -25.38 58.49 -18.28
N MET A 317 -24.53 59.50 -18.16
CA MET A 317 -23.37 59.47 -17.28
C MET A 317 -23.78 59.36 -15.79
N GLU A 318 -24.83 60.06 -15.38
CA GLU A 318 -25.40 59.97 -14.03
C GLU A 318 -25.93 58.55 -13.73
N MET A 319 -26.69 57.94 -14.65
CA MET A 319 -27.15 56.56 -14.49
C MET A 319 -26.00 55.55 -14.36
N VAL A 320 -24.93 55.72 -15.14
CA VAL A 320 -23.74 54.87 -15.05
C VAL A 320 -23.01 55.08 -13.72
N ALA A 321 -22.94 56.30 -13.22
CA ALA A 321 -22.33 56.62 -11.93
C ALA A 321 -23.11 55.98 -10.76
N ASP A 322 -24.45 56.07 -10.78
CA ASP A 322 -25.32 55.47 -9.77
C ASP A 322 -25.22 53.94 -9.79
N GLU A 323 -25.21 53.34 -10.97
CA GLU A 323 -25.08 51.89 -11.13
C GLU A 323 -23.70 51.39 -10.66
N LYS A 324 -22.62 52.12 -10.97
CA LYS A 324 -21.28 51.82 -10.44
C LYS A 324 -21.23 51.94 -8.92
N MET A 325 -21.88 52.95 -8.34
CA MET A 325 -21.95 53.13 -6.89
C MET A 325 -22.73 51.99 -6.21
N ARG A 326 -23.82 51.53 -6.84
CA ARG A 326 -24.60 50.37 -6.39
C ARG A 326 -23.76 49.08 -6.43
N MET A 327 -23.02 48.87 -7.52
CA MET A 327 -22.11 47.72 -7.65
C MET A 327 -20.99 47.75 -6.62
N TYR A 328 -20.35 48.91 -6.40
CA TYR A 328 -19.33 49.09 -5.38
C TYR A 328 -19.85 48.77 -3.97
N LYS A 329 -21.04 49.26 -3.63
CA LYS A 329 -21.67 48.99 -2.33
C LYS A 329 -21.94 47.48 -2.14
N LYS A 330 -22.40 46.79 -3.18
CA LYS A 330 -22.59 45.33 -3.17
C LYS A 330 -21.27 44.57 -3.02
N ALA A 331 -20.23 44.98 -3.76
CA ALA A 331 -18.90 44.38 -3.66
C ALA A 331 -18.32 44.54 -2.26
N ARG A 332 -18.43 45.74 -1.67
CA ARG A 332 -17.98 46.00 -0.30
C ARG A 332 -18.68 45.10 0.73
N MET A 333 -20.00 44.94 0.64
CA MET A 333 -20.74 44.05 1.53
C MET A 333 -20.32 42.58 1.38
N ALA A 334 -19.97 42.14 0.16
CA ALA A 334 -19.46 40.79 -0.08
C ALA A 334 -18.07 40.59 0.54
N VAL A 335 -17.17 41.58 0.45
CA VAL A 335 -15.86 41.54 1.12
C VAL A 335 -16.03 41.48 2.63
N GLU A 336 -16.87 42.34 3.21
CA GLU A 336 -17.16 42.32 4.65
C GLU A 336 -17.76 40.97 5.11
N ALA A 337 -18.54 40.30 4.27
CA ALA A 337 -19.04 38.96 4.56
C ALA A 337 -17.94 37.90 4.55
N CYS A 338 -17.04 37.96 3.56
CA CYS A 338 -15.87 37.08 3.47
C CYS A 338 -14.93 37.26 4.67
N ASP A 339 -14.70 38.51 5.10
CA ASP A 339 -13.86 38.80 6.26
C ASP A 339 -14.43 38.21 7.56
N ARG A 340 -15.76 38.27 7.73
CA ARG A 340 -16.43 37.63 8.88
C ARG A 340 -16.29 36.11 8.85
N GLU A 341 -16.50 35.50 7.69
CA GLU A 341 -16.34 34.04 7.52
C GLU A 341 -14.90 33.60 7.82
N LEU A 342 -13.91 34.38 7.39
CA LEU A 342 -12.50 34.10 7.67
C LEU A 342 -12.19 34.19 9.17
N GLN A 343 -12.81 35.14 9.90
CA GLN A 343 -12.72 35.21 11.35
C GLN A 343 -13.38 34.02 12.04
N ASP A 344 -14.56 33.60 11.58
CA ASP A 344 -15.26 32.40 12.08
C ASP A 344 -14.42 31.14 11.90
N LYS A 345 -13.86 30.94 10.70
CA LYS A 345 -12.94 29.83 10.40
C LYS A 345 -11.68 29.90 11.25
N GLY A 346 -11.17 31.10 11.53
CA GLY A 346 -10.06 31.31 12.46
C GLY A 346 -10.36 30.79 13.87
N ARG A 347 -11.57 31.05 14.39
CA ARG A 347 -12.02 30.52 15.69
C ARG A 347 -12.17 29.00 15.68
N GLU A 348 -12.80 28.45 14.64
CA GLU A 348 -12.98 26.99 14.47
C GLU A 348 -11.63 26.25 14.46
N VAL A 349 -10.63 26.80 13.76
CA VAL A 349 -9.27 26.24 13.74
C VAL A 349 -8.61 26.27 15.12
N GLN A 350 -8.85 27.31 15.93
CA GLN A 350 -8.32 27.37 17.30
C GLN A 350 -8.97 26.31 18.20
N GLU A 351 -10.28 26.12 18.09
CA GLU A 351 -11.02 25.09 18.84
C GLU A 351 -10.53 23.68 18.47
N LEU A 352 -10.41 23.40 17.17
CA LEU A 352 -9.88 22.12 16.68
C LEU A 352 -8.44 21.86 17.14
N LYS A 353 -7.60 22.89 17.24
CA LYS A 353 -6.24 22.78 17.81
C LYS A 353 -6.28 22.39 19.29
N LEU A 354 -7.17 23.00 20.07
CA LEU A 354 -7.33 22.67 21.49
C LEU A 354 -7.86 21.24 21.67
N GLU A 355 -8.84 20.83 20.86
CA GLU A 355 -9.37 19.46 20.89
C GLU A 355 -8.29 18.44 20.51
N ARG A 356 -7.49 18.74 19.49
CA ARG A 356 -6.35 17.90 19.09
C ARG A 356 -5.33 17.74 20.23
N GLN A 357 -5.04 18.81 20.98
CA GLN A 357 -4.16 18.73 22.15
C GLN A 357 -4.75 17.84 23.25
N LYS A 358 -6.05 17.97 23.54
CA LYS A 358 -6.74 17.09 24.51
C LYS A 358 -6.67 15.62 24.08
N LYS A 359 -6.96 15.32 22.80
CA LYS A 359 -6.85 13.97 22.24
C LYS A 359 -5.43 13.41 22.32
N LYS A 360 -4.41 14.26 22.11
CA LYS A 360 -3.01 13.85 22.26
C LYS A 360 -2.69 13.38 23.69
N VAL A 361 -3.14 14.13 24.70
CA VAL A 361 -2.94 13.75 26.12
C VAL A 361 -3.68 12.45 26.45
N GLN A 362 -4.90 12.26 25.91
CA GLN A 362 -5.65 11.01 26.09
C GLN A 362 -4.93 9.81 25.47
N ILE A 363 -4.33 9.97 24.28
CA ILE A 363 -3.55 8.91 23.63
C ILE A 363 -2.32 8.55 24.49
N GLU A 364 -1.57 9.56 24.97
CA GLU A 364 -0.40 9.33 25.81
C GLU A 364 -0.75 8.57 27.12
N GLU A 365 -1.92 8.83 27.69
CA GLU A 365 -2.41 8.11 28.87
C GLU A 365 -2.81 6.67 28.54
N LEU A 366 -3.50 6.44 27.43
CA LEU A 366 -3.83 5.09 26.95
C LEU A 366 -2.57 4.27 26.67
N GLU A 367 -1.55 4.88 26.06
CA GLU A 367 -0.26 4.21 25.83
C GLU A 367 0.43 3.79 27.13
N LYS A 368 0.35 4.58 28.20
CA LYS A 368 0.86 4.16 29.52
C LYS A 368 0.11 2.94 30.04
N ILE A 369 -1.22 2.92 29.92
CA ILE A 369 -2.04 1.78 30.34
C ILE A 369 -1.68 0.54 29.54
N VAL A 370 -1.53 0.66 28.21
CA VAL A 370 -1.13 -0.45 27.34
C VAL A 370 0.24 -0.99 27.76
N ARG A 371 1.23 -0.13 28.02
CA ARG A 371 2.55 -0.55 28.49
C ARG A 371 2.48 -1.32 29.81
N LEU A 372 1.69 -0.83 30.77
CA LEU A 372 1.49 -1.50 32.06
C LEU A 372 0.82 -2.87 31.87
N LYS A 373 -0.21 -2.95 31.02
CA LYS A 373 -0.91 -4.21 30.74
C LYS A 373 -0.04 -5.23 30.01
N HIS A 374 0.84 -4.77 29.14
CA HIS A 374 1.83 -5.62 28.49
C HIS A 374 2.82 -6.20 29.51
N ALA A 375 3.38 -5.35 30.38
CA ALA A 375 4.29 -5.81 31.44
C ALA A 375 3.60 -6.77 32.44
N GLU A 376 2.33 -6.52 32.76
CA GLU A 376 1.51 -7.42 33.58
C GLU A 376 1.33 -8.79 32.89
N ALA A 377 1.02 -8.81 31.60
CA ALA A 377 0.89 -10.04 30.82
C ALA A 377 2.21 -10.84 30.75
N ASP A 378 3.34 -10.17 30.54
CA ASP A 378 4.66 -10.79 30.51
C ASP A 378 5.00 -11.45 31.86
N MET A 379 4.69 -10.77 32.96
CA MET A 379 4.87 -11.31 34.32
C MET A 379 3.99 -12.55 34.56
N PHE A 380 2.74 -12.54 34.11
CA PHE A 380 1.86 -13.72 34.21
C PHE A 380 2.38 -14.88 33.37
N GLN A 381 2.85 -14.61 32.14
CA GLN A 381 3.42 -15.63 31.28
C GLN A 381 4.69 -16.25 31.89
N LEU A 382 5.55 -15.43 32.48
CA LEU A 382 6.75 -15.89 33.18
C LEU A 382 6.38 -16.83 34.34
N LYS A 383 5.43 -16.44 35.18
CA LYS A 383 4.94 -17.28 36.29
C LYS A 383 4.31 -18.58 35.81
N ALA A 384 3.54 -18.54 34.72
CA ALA A 384 2.97 -19.74 34.13
C ALA A 384 4.06 -20.71 33.63
N ASN A 385 5.11 -20.18 33.00
CA ASN A 385 6.25 -20.97 32.54
C ASN A 385 7.07 -21.55 33.71
N GLU A 386 7.23 -20.81 34.81
CA GLU A 386 7.86 -21.30 36.04
C GLU A 386 7.06 -22.43 36.68
N ALA A 387 5.74 -22.26 36.84
CA ALA A 387 4.87 -23.29 37.39
C ALA A 387 4.90 -24.57 36.52
N LYS A 388 4.92 -24.42 35.19
CA LYS A 388 5.04 -25.55 34.27
C LYS A 388 6.36 -26.30 34.46
N ARG A 389 7.49 -25.59 34.54
CA ARG A 389 8.81 -26.21 34.76
C ARG A 389 8.90 -26.94 36.10
N GLU A 390 8.32 -26.40 37.16
CA GLU A 390 8.30 -27.06 38.46
C GLU A 390 7.41 -28.31 38.45
N ALA A 391 6.24 -28.25 37.80
CA ALA A 391 5.38 -29.41 37.61
C ALA A 391 6.11 -30.54 36.85
N GLU A 392 6.80 -30.22 35.75
CA GLU A 392 7.61 -31.18 34.98
C GLU A 392 8.78 -31.75 35.81
N ARG A 393 9.38 -30.96 36.70
CA ARG A 393 10.42 -31.43 37.63
C ARG A 393 9.83 -32.40 38.64
N LEU A 394 8.72 -32.06 39.27
CA LEU A 394 8.04 -32.93 40.25
C LEU A 394 7.57 -34.23 39.60
N GLN A 395 7.04 -34.17 38.38
CA GLN A 395 6.65 -35.35 37.61
C GLN A 395 7.83 -36.29 37.37
N ARG A 396 9.01 -35.78 36.99
CA ARG A 396 10.22 -36.59 36.83
C ARG A 396 10.66 -37.26 38.13
N ILE A 397 10.58 -36.55 39.26
CA ILE A 397 10.91 -37.11 40.57
C ILE A 397 9.91 -38.21 40.95
N ALA A 398 8.61 -38.00 40.71
CA ALA A 398 7.58 -38.98 40.99
C ALA A 398 7.79 -40.26 40.17
N LEU A 399 8.06 -40.13 38.86
CA LEU A 399 8.37 -41.27 37.99
C LEU A 399 9.61 -42.03 38.48
N ALA A 400 10.73 -41.33 38.72
CA ALA A 400 11.96 -41.97 39.20
C ALA A 400 11.78 -42.67 40.56
N LYS A 401 10.92 -42.15 41.44
CA LYS A 401 10.57 -42.80 42.71
C LYS A 401 9.70 -44.03 42.50
N SER A 402 8.74 -43.99 41.57
CA SER A 402 7.91 -45.15 41.19
C SER A 402 8.81 -46.27 40.67
N ASP A 403 9.64 -45.97 39.66
CA ASP A 403 10.55 -46.92 39.03
C ASP A 403 11.46 -47.59 40.07
N LYS A 404 12.07 -46.79 40.95
CA LYS A 404 12.93 -47.31 42.02
C LYS A 404 12.16 -48.21 43.00
N SER A 405 10.94 -47.85 43.37
CA SER A 405 10.12 -48.67 44.26
C SER A 405 9.67 -49.98 43.61
N GLU A 406 9.40 -49.97 42.31
CA GLU A 406 9.08 -51.16 41.52
C GLU A 406 10.30 -52.08 41.39
N GLU A 407 11.49 -51.53 41.15
CA GLU A 407 12.76 -52.27 41.14
C GLU A 407 13.06 -52.91 42.51
N GLU A 408 12.92 -52.15 43.60
CA GLU A 408 13.12 -52.65 44.97
C GLU A 408 12.12 -53.75 45.34
N TYR A 409 10.85 -53.59 44.94
CA TYR A 409 9.82 -54.62 45.12
C TYR A 409 10.16 -55.89 44.34
N ALA A 410 10.52 -55.77 43.06
CA ALA A 410 10.90 -56.91 42.23
C ALA A 410 12.13 -57.65 42.78
N SER A 411 13.15 -56.90 43.22
CA SER A 411 14.37 -57.46 43.83
C SER A 411 14.07 -58.21 45.13
N SER A 412 13.26 -57.61 46.01
CA SER A 412 12.85 -58.23 47.28
C SER A 412 12.03 -59.49 47.05
N TYR A 413 11.11 -59.45 46.08
CA TYR A 413 10.30 -60.60 45.67
C TYR A 413 11.17 -61.76 45.16
N LEU A 414 12.11 -61.48 44.25
CA LEU A 414 13.02 -62.50 43.70
C LEU A 414 13.92 -63.09 44.78
N LYS A 415 14.43 -62.27 45.71
CA LYS A 415 15.26 -62.74 46.83
C LYS A 415 14.48 -63.67 47.76
N GLN A 416 13.22 -63.33 48.06
CA GLN A 416 12.34 -64.16 48.87
C GLN A 416 12.06 -65.51 48.19
N ARG A 417 11.74 -65.50 46.88
CA ARG A 417 11.54 -66.73 46.09
C ARG A 417 12.78 -67.62 46.05
N LEU A 418 13.96 -67.03 45.94
CA LEU A 418 15.23 -67.77 45.93
C LEU A 418 15.48 -68.42 47.31
N SER A 419 15.27 -67.68 48.40
CA SER A 419 15.38 -68.23 49.76
C SER A 419 14.40 -69.37 50.02
N GLU A 420 13.16 -69.27 49.52
CA GLU A 420 12.17 -70.34 49.63
C GLU A 420 12.59 -71.58 48.82
N ALA A 421 13.07 -71.41 47.59
CA ALA A 421 13.58 -72.50 46.76
C ALA A 421 14.82 -73.18 47.39
N GLU A 422 15.72 -72.41 48.03
CA GLU A 422 16.85 -72.96 48.77
C GLU A 422 16.42 -73.76 50.00
N ALA A 423 15.42 -73.30 50.74
CA ALA A 423 14.84 -74.01 51.88
C ALA A 423 14.16 -75.31 51.44
N GLU A 424 13.39 -75.30 50.34
CA GLU A 424 12.81 -76.51 49.73
C GLU A 424 13.92 -77.49 49.31
N LYS A 425 15.00 -76.99 48.69
CA LYS A 425 16.16 -77.81 48.32
C LYS A 425 16.78 -78.47 49.56
N GLN A 426 17.02 -77.72 50.64
CA GLN A 426 17.59 -78.24 51.87
C GLN A 426 16.67 -79.30 52.52
N TYR A 427 15.36 -79.03 52.57
CA TYR A 427 14.37 -79.98 53.07
C TYR A 427 14.36 -81.29 52.27
N LEU A 428 14.38 -81.20 50.93
CA LEU A 428 14.45 -82.38 50.06
C LEU A 428 15.76 -83.15 50.25
N PHE A 429 16.88 -82.44 50.39
CA PHE A 429 18.18 -83.04 50.62
C PHE A 429 18.23 -83.80 51.95
N GLU A 430 17.68 -83.23 53.02
CA GLU A 430 17.60 -83.88 54.32
C GLU A 430 16.64 -85.08 54.31
N LYS A 431 15.53 -84.99 53.58
CA LYS A 431 14.61 -86.13 53.36
C LYS A 431 15.30 -87.29 52.62
N ILE A 432 16.09 -87.00 51.58
CA ILE A 432 16.87 -88.01 50.84
C ILE A 432 17.91 -88.64 51.78
N LYS A 433 18.64 -87.83 52.56
CA LYS A 433 19.62 -88.32 53.53
C LYS A 433 18.99 -89.26 54.57
N LEU A 434 17.80 -88.92 55.06
CA LEU A 434 17.04 -89.79 55.97
C LEU A 434 16.57 -91.08 55.29
N GLN A 435 16.14 -91.04 54.03
CA GLN A 435 15.80 -92.23 53.24
C GLN A 435 17.01 -93.12 52.94
N GLU A 436 18.19 -92.55 52.68
CA GLU A 436 19.43 -93.29 52.47
C GLU A 436 19.93 -93.92 53.79
N SER A 437 19.83 -93.21 54.91
CA SER A 437 20.17 -93.77 56.23
C SER A 437 19.21 -94.90 56.67
N SER A 438 17.94 -94.84 56.29
CA SER A 438 16.99 -95.94 56.51
C SER A 438 17.17 -97.11 55.54
N ARG A 439 17.71 -96.89 54.33
CA ARG A 439 18.19 -97.96 53.43
C ARG A 439 19.47 -98.62 53.96
N ALA A 440 20.39 -97.87 54.56
CA ALA A 440 21.61 -98.40 55.17
C ALA A 440 21.34 -99.30 56.40
N SER A 441 20.26 -99.03 57.15
CA SER A 441 19.82 -99.87 58.27
C SER A 441 19.05 -101.14 57.85
N GLN A 442 18.70 -101.29 56.56
CA GLN A 442 18.04 -102.48 56.01
C GLN A 442 18.93 -103.31 55.06
N SER A 443 20.17 -102.89 54.78
CA SER A 443 21.12 -103.66 53.99
C SER A 443 22.22 -104.28 54.85
N SER A 444 21.82 -105.20 55.72
CA SER A 444 22.73 -106.26 56.19
C SER A 444 22.65 -107.41 55.18
N GLY A 445 23.40 -107.30 54.08
CA GLY A 445 23.60 -108.39 53.12
C GLY A 445 23.56 -107.97 51.65
N GLY A 446 24.73 -107.84 51.03
CA GLY A 446 24.90 -108.05 49.59
C GLY A 446 25.40 -106.85 48.76
N GLY A 447 26.70 -106.90 48.40
CA GLY A 447 27.29 -106.43 47.14
C GLY A 447 26.96 -105.03 46.61
N GLY A 448 27.88 -104.08 46.79
CA GLY A 448 27.83 -102.77 46.14
C GLY A 448 28.09 -102.84 44.63
N ASP A 449 27.23 -102.20 43.84
CA ASP A 449 27.42 -101.94 42.42
C ASP A 449 28.17 -100.61 42.21
N PRO A 450 29.36 -100.60 41.56
CA PRO A 450 30.19 -99.39 41.38
C PRO A 450 29.55 -98.27 40.55
N SER A 451 28.41 -98.50 39.89
CA SER A 451 27.84 -97.56 38.92
C SER A 451 27.03 -96.41 39.54
N GLN A 452 26.59 -96.49 40.81
CA GLN A 452 25.81 -95.43 41.47
C GLN A 452 26.67 -94.27 42.02
N LEU A 453 27.91 -94.56 42.44
CA LEU A 453 28.83 -93.54 42.97
C LEU A 453 29.33 -92.57 41.87
N LEU A 454 29.45 -93.06 40.63
CA LEU A 454 29.81 -92.21 39.49
C LEU A 454 28.69 -91.24 39.06
N MET A 455 27.41 -91.61 39.23
CA MET A 455 26.28 -90.72 38.90
C MET A 455 26.16 -89.55 39.88
N TYR A 456 26.37 -89.81 41.18
CA TYR A 456 26.41 -88.75 42.19
C TYR A 456 27.59 -87.79 41.98
N SER A 457 28.74 -88.30 41.54
CA SER A 457 29.90 -87.46 41.21
C SER A 457 29.66 -86.61 39.95
N LYS A 458 28.99 -87.13 38.91
CA LYS A 458 28.61 -86.36 37.71
C LYS A 458 27.55 -85.27 37.95
N MET A 459 26.57 -85.51 38.84
CA MET A 459 25.57 -84.48 39.18
C MET A 459 26.19 -83.34 39.99
N HIS A 460 27.18 -83.63 40.84
CA HIS A 460 27.87 -82.61 41.62
C HIS A 460 28.77 -81.73 40.74
N ASP A 461 29.34 -82.29 39.66
CA ASP A 461 30.24 -81.56 38.75
C ASP A 461 29.48 -80.61 37.79
N MET A 462 28.24 -80.93 37.42
CA MET A 462 27.40 -80.04 36.59
C MET A 462 26.75 -78.88 37.37
N LEU A 463 26.59 -79.00 38.68
CA LEU A 463 25.94 -77.97 39.52
C LEU A 463 26.92 -76.90 40.02
N TYR A 464 28.21 -77.21 40.13
CA TYR A 464 29.22 -76.28 40.64
C TYR A 464 30.17 -75.69 39.59
N ASN A 465 30.19 -76.24 38.37
CA ASN A 465 31.02 -75.74 37.27
C ASN A 465 30.15 -75.35 36.05
N ALA A 466 29.34 -74.29 36.19
CA ALA A 466 28.75 -73.59 35.05
C ALA A 466 29.61 -72.36 34.72
N PRO A 467 30.09 -72.17 33.47
CA PRO A 467 30.90 -71.01 33.09
C PRO A 467 30.04 -69.73 33.10
N PRO A 468 30.63 -68.57 33.42
CA PRO A 468 29.88 -67.32 33.47
C PRO A 468 29.37 -66.97 32.07
N LYS A 469 28.04 -66.82 31.94
CA LYS A 469 27.44 -66.21 30.75
C LYS A 469 27.88 -64.76 30.68
N ALA A 470 28.38 -64.36 29.52
CA ALA A 470 28.76 -63.01 29.19
C ALA A 470 27.56 -62.05 29.33
N ASP A 471 27.77 -60.97 30.08
CA ASP A 471 26.85 -59.85 30.17
C ASP A 471 26.70 -59.19 28.79
N CYS A 472 25.43 -59.02 28.39
CA CYS A 472 25.03 -58.17 27.28
C CYS A 472 25.49 -56.73 27.54
N LEU A 473 26.17 -56.15 26.55
CA LEU A 473 26.28 -54.69 26.38
C LEU A 473 24.89 -54.09 26.13
N PRO A 474 24.53 -52.97 26.80
CA PRO A 474 23.60 -52.02 26.24
C PRO A 474 24.20 -50.62 26.34
N ASN A 475 24.85 -50.15 25.27
CA ASN A 475 24.96 -48.71 25.08
C ASN A 475 25.24 -48.34 23.62
N GLU A 476 24.20 -48.03 22.87
CA GLU A 476 24.23 -46.93 21.88
C GLU A 476 22.81 -46.41 21.67
N ARG A 477 22.48 -45.31 22.35
CA ARG A 477 21.56 -44.30 21.81
C ARG A 477 22.18 -42.94 22.02
N HIS A 478 22.79 -42.43 20.96
CA HIS A 478 23.24 -41.05 20.89
C HIS A 478 22.05 -40.07 20.82
N PRO A 479 22.22 -38.84 21.32
CA PRO A 479 21.19 -37.82 21.38
C PRO A 479 21.07 -37.03 20.07
N PHE A 480 19.86 -36.54 19.83
CA PHE A 480 19.57 -35.44 18.91
C PHE A 480 20.52 -34.25 19.16
N ARG A 481 21.30 -33.89 18.13
CA ARG A 481 21.94 -32.59 18.02
C ARG A 481 21.12 -31.75 17.02
N LYS A 482 20.61 -30.63 17.49
CA LYS A 482 20.26 -29.47 16.65
C LYS A 482 21.56 -28.88 16.09
N ASN A 483 21.63 -28.78 14.76
CA ASN A 483 22.08 -27.67 13.88
C ASN A 483 23.24 -26.73 14.29
N PRO A 484 23.93 -26.14 13.31
CA PRO A 484 23.37 -25.13 12.40
C PRO A 484 22.66 -25.68 11.16
#